data_AF-A0A3B1CR51-F1
#
_entry.id   AF-A0A3B1CR51-F1
#
_cell.length_a   1.000
_cell.length_b   1.000
_cell.length_c   1.000
_cell.angle_alpha   90.00
_cell.angle_beta   90.00
_cell.angle_gamma   90.00
#
_symmetry.space_group_name_H-M   'P 1'
#
loop_
_entity.id
_entity.type
_entity.pdbx_description
1 polymer ?
#
loop_
_entity_poly.entity_id
_entity_poly.type
_entity_poly.pdbx_seq_one_letter_code
_entity_poly.pdbx_strand_id
1 'polypeptide(L)'
;MIKVECKSGYKLNERPIAFNLIDRRYEVMDIVDRWYGEGTSYFKVKADDDNIYLLKYDGWEDCWDLIFYQNPDKLNSLPEPPVGSGFFPRSPHEAPDCRRFTALH
;
A
#
# COMPACT_ATOMS: atom_id res chain seq x y z
N MET A 1 -9.00 12.65 -2.09
CA MET A 1 -10.03 12.70 -3.16
C MET A 1 -9.44 12.37 -4.53
N ILE A 2 -9.46 11.10 -4.91
CA ILE A 2 -9.14 10.63 -6.27
C ILE A 2 -10.44 10.42 -7.04
N LYS A 3 -10.41 10.56 -8.38
CA LYS A 3 -11.59 10.27 -9.21
C LYS A 3 -11.47 8.86 -9.77
N VAL A 4 -12.31 7.95 -9.29
CA VAL A 4 -12.36 6.57 -9.77
C VAL A 4 -13.52 6.42 -10.75
N GLU A 5 -13.25 5.87 -11.91
CA GLU A 5 -14.25 5.50 -12.91
C GLU A 5 -14.66 4.04 -12.64
N CYS A 6 -15.94 3.84 -12.35
CA CYS A 6 -16.55 2.53 -12.17
C CYS A 6 -17.34 2.16 -13.42
N LYS A 7 -17.19 0.92 -13.90
CA LYS A 7 -18.00 0.44 -15.01
C LYS A 7 -19.39 0.03 -14.52
N SER A 8 -20.38 0.87 -14.75
CA SER A 8 -21.81 0.58 -14.50
C SER A 8 -22.38 -0.33 -15.59
N GLY A 9 -21.87 -1.57 -15.65
CA GLY A 9 -22.28 -2.56 -16.64
C GLY A 9 -23.11 -3.67 -15.99
N TYR A 10 -24.37 -3.37 -15.69
CA TYR A 10 -25.46 -4.34 -15.54
C TYR A 10 -25.16 -5.58 -14.65
N LYS A 11 -25.64 -5.51 -13.40
CA LYS A 11 -25.71 -6.58 -12.37
C LYS A 11 -24.41 -6.82 -11.58
N LEU A 12 -24.50 -6.43 -10.31
CA LEU A 12 -23.79 -6.94 -9.13
C LEU A 12 -22.31 -6.62 -8.90
N ASN A 13 -21.49 -6.28 -9.89
CA ASN A 13 -20.04 -6.12 -9.66
C ASN A 13 -19.50 -4.79 -10.19
N GLU A 14 -19.85 -3.68 -9.54
CA GLU A 14 -19.16 -2.40 -9.76
C GLU A 14 -17.68 -2.59 -9.44
N ARG A 15 -16.87 -2.49 -10.50
CA ARG A 15 -15.41 -2.64 -10.46
C ARG A 15 -14.78 -1.34 -10.94
N PRO A 16 -13.74 -0.84 -10.23
CA PRO A 16 -12.96 0.28 -10.72
C PRO A 16 -12.27 -0.13 -12.02
N ILE A 17 -12.44 0.66 -13.08
CA ILE A 17 -11.81 0.43 -14.39
C ILE A 17 -10.66 1.39 -14.67
N ALA A 18 -10.71 2.58 -14.09
CA ALA A 18 -9.64 3.57 -14.19
C ALA A 18 -9.74 4.51 -13.00
N PHE A 19 -8.65 5.18 -12.67
CA PHE A 19 -8.66 6.24 -11.67
C PHE A 19 -7.72 7.37 -12.08
N ASN A 20 -8.08 8.59 -11.70
CA ASN A 20 -7.26 9.77 -11.92
C ASN A 20 -6.57 10.10 -10.60
N LEU A 21 -5.24 10.05 -10.63
CA LEU A 21 -4.38 10.38 -9.50
C LEU A 21 -3.47 11.54 -9.91
N ILE A 22 -3.56 12.62 -9.13
CA ILE A 22 -2.86 13.89 -9.36
C ILE A 22 -3.27 14.50 -10.71
N ASP A 23 -2.57 14.15 -11.79
CA ASP A 23 -2.77 14.69 -13.15
C ASP A 23 -2.66 13.58 -14.22
N ARG A 24 -2.65 12.31 -13.80
CA ARG A 24 -2.60 11.16 -14.70
C ARG A 24 -3.77 10.23 -14.47
N ARG A 25 -4.28 9.69 -15.57
CA ARG A 25 -5.25 8.60 -15.58
C ARG A 25 -4.49 7.28 -15.63
N TYR A 26 -4.81 6.40 -14.70
CA TYR A 26 -4.27 5.05 -14.60
C TYR A 26 -5.39 4.07 -14.91
N GLU A 27 -5.15 3.15 -15.83
CA GLU A 27 -6.14 2.14 -16.19
C GLU A 27 -5.95 0.91 -15.30
N VAL A 28 -7.04 0.42 -14.70
CA VAL A 28 -7.00 -0.76 -13.84
C VAL A 28 -6.91 -2.00 -14.74
N MET A 29 -5.73 -2.59 -14.80
CA MET A 29 -5.46 -3.81 -15.55
C MET A 29 -6.00 -5.04 -14.85
N ASP A 30 -5.82 -5.11 -13.52
CA ASP A 30 -6.29 -6.25 -12.74
C ASP A 30 -6.67 -5.86 -11.32
N ILE A 31 -7.63 -6.58 -10.73
CA ILE A 31 -8.01 -6.38 -9.33
C ILE A 31 -7.40 -7.53 -8.52
N VAL A 32 -6.32 -7.21 -7.82
CA VAL A 32 -5.57 -8.17 -7.00
C VAL A 32 -6.40 -8.64 -5.82
N ASP A 33 -7.11 -7.73 -5.16
CA ASP A 33 -7.90 -8.05 -3.97
C ASP A 33 -8.99 -7.00 -3.71
N ARG A 34 -10.05 -7.38 -2.99
CA ARG A 34 -11.14 -6.49 -2.60
C ARG A 34 -11.67 -6.90 -1.22
N TRP A 35 -11.75 -5.92 -0.34
CA TRP A 35 -12.23 -6.11 1.04
C TRP A 35 -13.31 -5.09 1.37
N TYR A 36 -14.29 -5.49 2.16
CA TYR A 36 -15.37 -4.62 2.60
C TYR A 36 -15.27 -4.46 4.11
N GLY A 37 -15.20 -3.22 4.58
CA GLY A 37 -15.30 -2.84 6.00
C GLY A 37 -16.69 -2.28 6.31
N GLU A 38 -16.89 -1.83 7.56
CA GLU A 38 -18.10 -1.09 7.94
C GLU A 38 -18.11 0.28 7.26
N GLY A 39 -18.95 0.43 6.24
CA GLY A 39 -19.13 1.68 5.50
C GLY A 39 -17.98 2.05 4.57
N THR A 40 -16.90 1.26 4.54
CA THR A 40 -15.72 1.51 3.70
C THR A 40 -15.41 0.30 2.86
N SER A 41 -14.89 0.48 1.66
CA SER A 41 -14.51 -0.62 0.77
C SER A 41 -13.08 -0.40 0.30
N TYR A 42 -12.25 -1.41 0.40
CA TYR A 42 -10.86 -1.38 0.00
C TYR A 42 -10.67 -2.21 -1.27
N PHE A 43 -9.90 -1.69 -2.20
CA PHE A 43 -9.64 -2.31 -3.50
C PHE A 43 -8.14 -2.25 -3.79
N LYS A 44 -7.53 -3.41 -3.92
CA LYS A 44 -6.16 -3.54 -4.40
C LYS A 44 -6.19 -3.78 -5.89
N VAL A 45 -5.67 -2.83 -6.65
CA VAL A 45 -5.70 -2.84 -8.10
C VAL A 45 -4.28 -2.73 -8.65
N LYS A 46 -4.03 -3.42 -9.75
CA LYS A 46 -2.83 -3.28 -10.56
C LYS A 46 -3.14 -2.35 -11.73
N ALA A 47 -2.34 -1.31 -11.91
CA ALA A 47 -2.49 -0.36 -13.01
C ALA A 47 -1.69 -0.80 -14.25
N ASP A 48 -1.83 -0.06 -15.36
CA ASP A 48 -1.09 -0.27 -16.61
C ASP A 48 0.42 -0.07 -16.49
N ASP A 49 0.86 0.70 -15.49
CA ASP A 49 2.27 0.94 -15.19
C ASP A 49 2.95 -0.18 -14.36
N ASP A 50 2.27 -1.32 -14.21
CA ASP A 50 2.65 -2.46 -13.38
C ASP A 50 2.65 -2.20 -11.85
N ASN A 51 2.27 -1.00 -11.41
CA ASN A 51 2.21 -0.65 -10.00
C ASN A 51 0.91 -1.13 -9.35
N ILE A 52 0.99 -1.32 -8.03
CA ILE A 52 -0.12 -1.74 -7.20
C ILE A 52 -0.63 -0.55 -6.38
N TYR A 53 -1.94 -0.34 -6.42
CA TYR A 53 -2.63 0.73 -5.71
C TYR A 53 -3.68 0.14 -4.77
N LEU A 54 -3.79 0.72 -3.58
CA LEU A 54 -4.82 0.42 -2.60
C LEU A 54 -5.78 1.60 -2.49
N LEU A 55 -6.95 1.46 -3.06
CA LEU A 55 -8.00 2.46 -3.05
C LEU A 55 -8.98 2.17 -1.92
N LYS A 56 -9.28 3.16 -1.08
CA LYS A 56 -10.37 3.13 -0.11
C LYS A 56 -11.51 3.95 -0.67
N TYR A 57 -12.66 3.34 -0.76
CA TYR A 57 -13.94 4.00 -0.97
C TYR A 57 -14.61 4.20 0.39
N ASP A 58 -14.99 5.43 0.69
CA ASP A 58 -15.79 5.79 1.83
C ASP A 58 -17.25 5.95 1.41
N GLY A 59 -18.11 5.03 1.83
CA GLY A 59 -19.52 5.05 1.46
C GLY A 59 -20.34 6.11 2.18
N TRP A 60 -19.79 6.76 3.21
CA TRP A 60 -20.46 7.84 3.92
C TRP A 60 -20.22 9.18 3.22
N GLU A 61 -18.98 9.42 2.79
CA GLU A 61 -18.59 10.63 2.06
C GLU A 61 -18.69 10.48 0.53
N ASP A 62 -19.00 9.28 0.04
CA ASP A 62 -18.98 8.90 -1.39
C ASP A 62 -17.65 9.26 -2.07
N CYS A 63 -16.56 9.21 -1.31
CA CYS A 63 -15.25 9.68 -1.72
C CYS A 63 -14.27 8.51 -1.84
N TRP A 64 -13.34 8.65 -2.78
CA TRP A 64 -12.23 7.72 -2.94
C TRP A 64 -10.93 8.35 -2.47
N ASP A 65 -10.13 7.55 -1.76
CA ASP A 65 -8.80 7.91 -1.30
C ASP A 65 -7.77 6.82 -1.61
N LEU A 66 -6.56 7.26 -1.90
CA LEU A 66 -5.41 6.38 -2.08
C LEU A 66 -4.77 6.14 -0.72
N ILE A 67 -4.83 4.90 -0.23
CA ILE A 67 -4.25 4.51 1.05
C ILE A 67 -2.79 4.11 0.87
N PHE A 68 -2.48 3.39 -0.21
CA PHE A 68 -1.16 2.83 -0.42
C PHE A 68 -0.86 2.69 -1.91
N TYR A 69 0.41 2.85 -2.25
CA TYR A 69 0.96 2.67 -3.57
C TYR A 69 2.28 1.92 -3.47
N GLN A 70 2.47 0.93 -4.33
CA GLN A 70 3.69 0.15 -4.41
C GLN A 70 4.14 0.04 -5.86
N ASN A 71 5.38 0.47 -6.10
CA ASN A 71 6.06 0.32 -7.37
C ASN A 71 7.04 -0.85 -7.27
N PRO A 72 6.74 -2.03 -7.83
CA PRO A 72 7.65 -3.18 -7.77
C PRO A 72 8.98 -2.89 -8.48
N ASP A 73 8.97 -2.13 -9.59
CA ASP A 73 10.19 -1.82 -10.36
C ASP A 73 11.21 -0.95 -9.57
N LYS A 74 10.74 0.02 -8.78
CA LYS A 74 11.58 0.78 -7.86
C LYS A 74 12.19 -0.07 -6.74
N LEU A 75 11.54 -1.16 -6.33
CA LEU A 75 12.08 -2.06 -5.32
C LEU A 75 13.27 -2.86 -5.86
N ASN A 76 13.21 -3.27 -7.14
CA ASN A 76 14.29 -4.00 -7.80
C ASN A 76 15.48 -3.11 -8.19
N SER A 77 15.27 -1.78 -8.24
CA SER A 77 16.32 -0.80 -8.51
C SER A 77 16.86 -0.11 -7.25
N LEU A 78 16.41 -0.51 -6.05
CA LEU A 78 17.14 -0.19 -4.83
C LEU A 78 18.49 -0.91 -4.92
N PRO A 79 19.64 -0.20 -4.89
CA PRO A 79 20.91 -0.87 -4.72
C PRO A 79 20.77 -1.72 -3.45
N GLU A 80 21.09 -3.00 -3.58
CA GLU A 80 21.07 -3.93 -2.46
C GLU A 80 21.74 -3.23 -1.27
N PRO A 81 21.10 -3.17 -0.08
CA PRO A 81 21.77 -2.63 1.09
C PRO A 81 23.12 -3.36 1.17
N PRO A 82 24.24 -2.63 1.34
CA PRO A 82 25.55 -3.26 1.28
C PRO A 82 25.53 -4.47 2.21
N VAL A 83 25.71 -5.64 1.62
CA VAL A 83 25.81 -6.91 2.32
C VAL A 83 27.08 -6.85 3.18
N GLY A 84 26.98 -6.20 4.34
CA GLY A 84 28.17 -5.87 5.12
C GLY A 84 28.05 -4.61 5.96
N SER A 85 27.07 -4.54 6.87
CA SER A 85 27.23 -3.75 8.10
C SER A 85 26.40 -4.41 9.20
N GLY A 86 26.95 -5.47 9.79
CA GLY A 86 26.32 -6.14 10.91
C GLY A 86 26.32 -5.26 12.16
N PHE A 87 25.20 -5.27 12.88
CA PHE A 87 25.13 -5.16 14.34
C PHE A 87 23.96 -6.01 14.86
N PHE A 88 23.89 -7.27 14.42
CA PHE A 88 23.19 -8.28 15.18
C PHE A 88 24.27 -9.16 15.82
N PRO A 89 24.41 -9.16 17.16
CA PRO A 89 25.35 -10.07 17.81
C PRO A 89 24.94 -11.50 17.45
N ARG A 90 25.89 -12.28 16.93
CA ARG A 90 25.67 -13.68 16.52
C ARG A 90 25.33 -14.60 17.71
N SER A 91 25.44 -14.11 18.94
CA SER A 91 25.25 -14.88 20.17
C SER A 91 24.38 -14.12 21.18
N PRO A 92 23.43 -14.78 21.87
CA PRO A 92 22.60 -14.18 22.92
C PRO A 92 23.38 -13.80 24.19
N HIS A 93 24.68 -14.11 24.26
CA HIS A 93 25.52 -13.88 25.44
C HIS A 93 26.30 -12.54 25.40
N GLU A 94 26.20 -11.77 24.31
CA GLU A 94 26.82 -10.44 24.15
C GLU A 94 25.79 -9.30 24.25
N ALA A 95 24.57 -9.57 24.73
CA ALA A 95 23.63 -8.51 25.06
C ALA A 95 24.19 -7.68 26.22
N PRO A 96 24.33 -6.34 26.08
CA PRO A 96 24.67 -5.51 27.22
C PRO A 96 23.54 -5.60 28.25
N ASP A 97 23.92 -5.95 29.48
CA ASP A 97 23.01 -6.12 30.62
C ASP A 97 22.07 -4.92 30.75
N CYS A 98 20.76 -5.16 30.60
CA CYS A 98 19.72 -4.12 30.58
C CYS A 98 19.55 -3.34 31.91
N ARG A 99 20.43 -3.48 32.91
CA ARG A 99 20.25 -2.85 34.23
C ARG A 99 20.91 -1.49 34.42
N ARG A 100 21.40 -0.81 33.38
CA ARG A 100 22.10 0.49 33.54
C ARG A 100 21.35 1.76 33.15
N PHE A 101 20.04 1.71 32.98
CA PHE A 101 19.23 2.93 32.97
C PHE A 101 18.46 3.08 34.30
N THR A 102 19.20 3.37 35.38
CA THR A 102 18.58 4.04 36.54
C THR A 102 18.23 5.46 36.12
N ALA A 103 16.94 5.78 36.20
CA ALA A 103 16.42 7.13 36.07
C ALA A 103 17.14 8.06 37.06
N LEU A 104 17.80 9.11 36.56
CA LEU A 104 18.16 10.26 37.38
C LEU A 104 16.90 11.11 37.60
N HIS A 105 16.54 11.30 38.87
CA HIS A 105 15.78 12.45 39.35
C HIS A 105 16.75 13.61 39.58
#